data_AF-A0A7K4FSQ3-F1
#
_entry.id   AF-A0A7K4FSQ3-F1
#
_cell.length_a   1.000
_cell.length_b   1.000
_cell.length_c   1.000
_cell.angle_alpha   90.00
_cell.angle_beta   90.00
_cell.angle_gamma   90.00
#
_symmetry.space_group_name_H-M   'P 1'
#
loop_
_entity.id
_entity.type
_entity.pdbx_description
1 polymer ?
#
loop_
_entity_poly.entity_id
_entity_poly.type
_entity_poly.pdbx_seq_one_letter_code
_entity_poly.pdbx_strand_id
1 'polypeptide(L)'
;LLEIVREANEILSKGIEVKVYFLSREEAMKIPGIVKLAERMPPNIETWRIVEIPGIDIQADGGPHIKNTAEAGKIEVIKIENRGKDKKRIYYKLN
;
A
#
# COMPACT_ATOMS: atom_id res chain seq x y z
N LEU A 1 -11.17 12.10 -4.51
CA LEU A 1 -11.37 10.65 -4.23
C LEU A 1 -11.57 9.87 -5.52
N LEU A 2 -12.55 10.20 -6.37
CA LEU A 2 -12.70 9.53 -7.67
C LEU A 2 -11.47 9.73 -8.57
N GLU A 3 -10.86 10.91 -8.56
CA GLU A 3 -9.60 11.16 -9.26
C GLU A 3 -8.45 10.29 -8.75
N ILE A 4 -8.30 10.15 -7.42
CA ILE A 4 -7.30 9.27 -6.81
C ILE A 4 -7.53 7.81 -7.22
N VAL A 5 -8.80 7.38 -7.32
CA VAL A 5 -9.13 6.03 -7.81
C VAL A 5 -8.79 5.86 -9.28
N ARG A 6 -8.97 6.91 -10.11
CA ARG A 6 -8.55 6.89 -11.51
C ARG A 6 -7.03 6.73 -11.61
N GLU A 7 -6.28 7.52 -10.87
CA GLU A 7 -4.81 7.45 -10.81
C GLU A 7 -4.33 6.08 -10.31
N ALA A 8 -4.95 5.54 -9.26
CA ALA A 8 -4.64 4.21 -8.76
C ALA A 8 -4.86 3.14 -9.84
N ASN A 9 -5.98 3.19 -10.56
CA ASN A 9 -6.24 2.26 -11.67
C ASN A 9 -5.23 2.40 -12.82
N GLU A 10 -4.76 3.62 -13.11
CA GLU A 10 -3.69 3.85 -14.09
C GLU A 10 -2.35 3.28 -13.62
N ILE A 11 -2.06 3.28 -12.32
CA ILE A 11 -0.88 2.62 -11.76
C ILE A 11 -1.03 1.11 -11.86
N LEU A 12 -2.20 0.55 -11.49
CA LEU A 12 -2.44 -0.88 -11.56
C LEU A 12 -2.21 -1.44 -12.97
N SER A 13 -2.71 -0.74 -13.99
CA SER A 13 -2.60 -1.16 -15.39
C SER A 13 -1.19 -1.08 -15.99
N LYS A 14 -0.25 -0.37 -15.34
CA LYS A 14 1.16 -0.30 -15.79
C LYS A 14 1.93 -1.61 -15.63
N GLY A 15 1.39 -2.55 -14.85
CA GLY A 15 2.02 -3.85 -14.62
C GLY A 15 3.39 -3.73 -13.95
N ILE A 16 3.49 -2.96 -12.87
CA ILE A 16 4.72 -2.76 -12.12
C ILE A 16 5.02 -4.01 -11.30
N GLU A 17 6.25 -4.49 -11.33
CA GLU A 17 6.70 -5.59 -10.48
C GLU A 17 6.71 -5.18 -9.01
N VAL A 18 6.02 -5.94 -8.18
CA VAL A 18 5.98 -5.77 -6.72
C VAL A 18 7.17 -6.50 -6.13
N LYS A 19 8.09 -5.76 -5.50
CA LYS A 19 9.28 -6.31 -4.88
C LYS A 19 9.00 -6.65 -3.42
N VAL A 20 9.48 -7.82 -3.02
CA VAL A 20 9.44 -8.27 -1.63
C VAL A 20 10.85 -8.64 -1.21
N TYR A 21 11.31 -8.01 -0.14
CA TYR A 21 12.64 -8.26 0.42
C TYR A 21 12.63 -8.03 1.93
N PHE A 22 13.78 -8.22 2.55
CA PHE A 22 13.92 -8.12 4.00
C PHE A 22 15.05 -7.14 4.32
N LEU A 23 14.81 -6.29 5.31
CA LEU A 23 15.81 -5.39 5.87
C LEU A 23 15.91 -5.60 7.38
N SER A 24 17.04 -5.26 7.97
CA SER A 24 17.06 -5.08 9.41
C SER A 24 16.09 -3.96 9.80
N ARG A 25 15.51 -4.06 10.98
CA ARG A 25 14.67 -3.00 11.55
C ARG A 25 15.39 -1.66 11.58
N GLU A 26 16.68 -1.66 11.89
CA GLU A 26 17.49 -0.44 11.95
C GLU A 26 17.60 0.23 10.58
N GLU A 27 17.87 -0.54 9.52
CA GLU A 27 17.94 -0.01 8.15
C GLU A 27 16.57 0.45 7.65
N ALA A 28 15.53 -0.34 7.88
CA ALA A 28 14.18 0.00 7.47
C ALA A 28 13.72 1.32 8.10
N MET A 29 14.00 1.54 9.39
CA MET A 29 13.65 2.77 10.11
C MET A 29 14.35 4.03 9.57
N LYS A 30 15.42 3.89 8.77
CA LYS A 30 16.06 5.03 8.09
C LYS A 30 15.26 5.49 6.87
N ILE A 31 14.32 4.68 6.36
CA ILE A 31 13.47 4.99 5.22
C ILE A 31 12.27 5.84 5.67
N PRO A 32 12.13 7.09 5.19
CA PRO A 32 10.99 7.94 5.55
C PRO A 32 9.65 7.32 5.16
N GLY A 33 8.70 7.27 6.09
CA GLY A 33 7.35 6.78 5.83
C GLY A 33 7.23 5.26 5.62
N ILE A 34 8.25 4.48 6.01
CA ILE A 34 8.23 3.02 5.91
C ILE A 34 7.12 2.37 6.74
N VAL A 35 6.69 3.02 7.82
CA VAL A 35 5.52 2.65 8.60
C VAL A 35 4.40 3.65 8.36
N LYS A 36 3.31 3.18 7.73
CA LYS A 36 2.17 4.04 7.37
C LYS A 36 1.18 4.27 8.52
N LEU A 37 1.08 3.31 9.44
CA LEU A 37 0.13 3.38 10.56
C LEU A 37 0.76 4.19 11.70
N ALA A 38 0.34 5.45 11.84
CA ALA A 38 0.83 6.35 12.89
C ALA A 38 0.65 5.80 14.31
N GLU A 39 -0.40 5.01 14.55
CA GLU A 39 -0.76 4.49 15.88
C GLU A 39 -0.25 3.06 16.14
N ARG A 40 0.39 2.40 15.16
CA ARG A 40 0.77 0.99 15.29
C ARG A 40 2.09 0.68 14.60
N MET A 41 3.11 0.38 15.41
CA MET A 41 4.38 -0.14 14.89
C MET A 41 4.28 -1.61 14.49
N PRO A 42 5.09 -2.04 13.49
CA PRO A 42 5.36 -3.44 13.27
C PRO A 42 5.85 -4.14 14.55
N PRO A 43 5.73 -5.47 14.65
CA PRO A 43 6.24 -6.23 15.78
C PRO A 43 7.71 -5.91 16.10
N ASN A 44 8.09 -6.05 17.37
CA ASN A 44 9.48 -5.90 17.80
C ASN A 44 10.31 -7.13 17.38
N ILE A 45 10.63 -7.21 16.10
CA ILE A 45 11.48 -8.24 15.49
C ILE A 45 12.64 -7.56 14.75
N GLU A 46 13.77 -8.27 14.66
CA GLU A 46 15.01 -7.73 14.09
C GLU A 46 14.95 -7.52 12.59
N THR A 47 14.23 -8.38 11.88
CA THR A 47 14.11 -8.34 10.41
C THR A 47 12.70 -7.98 10.01
N TRP A 48 12.55 -6.96 9.17
CA TRP A 48 11.27 -6.52 8.63
C TRP A 48 11.12 -6.94 7.18
N ARG A 49 9.92 -7.42 6.85
CA ARG A 49 9.52 -7.67 5.47
C ARG A 49 9.09 -6.35 4.84
N ILE A 50 9.70 -6.03 3.71
CA ILE A 50 9.46 -4.82 2.95
C ILE A 50 8.73 -5.19 1.67
N VAL A 51 7.66 -4.47 1.39
CA VAL A 51 6.94 -4.51 0.12
C VAL A 51 7.14 -3.18 -0.56
N GLU A 52 7.64 -3.20 -1.78
CA GLU A 52 7.88 -2.02 -2.60
C GLU A 52 7.15 -2.16 -3.94
N ILE A 53 6.40 -1.13 -4.30
CA ILE A 53 5.93 -0.88 -5.66
C ILE A 53 6.82 0.26 -6.19
N PRO A 54 7.86 -0.04 -7.00
CA PRO A 54 8.90 0.93 -7.36
C PRO A 54 8.33 2.23 -7.91
N GLY A 55 8.77 3.35 -7.34
CA GLY A 55 8.33 4.70 -7.73
C GLY A 55 6.92 5.09 -7.26
N ILE A 56 6.21 4.18 -6.57
CA ILE A 56 4.84 4.41 -6.07
C ILE A 56 4.80 4.38 -4.55
N ASP A 57 5.21 3.27 -3.93
CA ASP A 57 5.16 3.11 -2.49
C ASP A 57 6.18 2.09 -1.96
N ILE A 58 6.55 2.26 -0.69
CA ILE A 58 7.39 1.33 0.07
C ILE A 58 6.86 1.24 1.50
N GLN A 59 6.70 0.02 2.01
CA GLN A 59 6.10 -0.24 3.31
C GLN A 59 6.67 -1.49 3.99
N ALA A 60 6.82 -1.44 5.32
CA ALA A 60 6.96 -2.63 6.15
C ALA A 60 5.61 -3.36 6.27
N ASP A 61 5.48 -4.54 5.66
CA ASP A 61 4.22 -5.29 5.59
C ASP A 61 4.43 -6.81 5.68
N GLY A 62 3.67 -7.47 6.55
CA GLY A 62 3.72 -8.91 6.78
C GLY A 62 2.71 -9.74 5.97
N GLY A 63 1.81 -9.10 5.21
CA GLY A 63 0.74 -9.74 4.46
C GLY A 63 1.15 -10.30 3.09
N PRO A 64 0.41 -11.28 2.57
CA PRO A 64 0.62 -11.79 1.21
C PRO A 64 0.31 -10.70 0.17
N HIS A 65 1.07 -10.69 -0.92
CA HIS A 65 0.93 -9.73 -2.02
C HIS A 65 1.05 -10.44 -3.37
N ILE A 66 0.41 -9.86 -4.39
CA ILE A 66 0.62 -10.21 -5.81
C ILE A 66 2.04 -9.86 -6.26
N LYS A 67 2.50 -10.43 -7.38
CA LYS A 67 3.85 -10.17 -7.90
C LYS A 67 3.89 -8.97 -8.84
N ASN A 68 2.75 -8.58 -9.39
CA ASN A 68 2.64 -7.51 -10.37
C ASN A 68 1.34 -6.74 -10.19
N THR A 69 1.37 -5.40 -10.29
CA THR A 69 0.18 -4.56 -10.04
C THR A 69 -1.00 -4.87 -10.97
N ALA A 70 -0.76 -5.40 -12.16
CA ALA A 70 -1.83 -5.77 -13.09
C ALA A 70 -2.66 -6.96 -12.59
N GLU A 71 -2.13 -7.80 -11.69
CA GLU A 71 -2.87 -8.91 -11.09
C GLU A 71 -3.98 -8.43 -10.14
N ALA A 72 -3.93 -7.18 -9.67
CA ALA A 72 -4.94 -6.61 -8.79
C ALA A 72 -6.28 -6.40 -9.50
N GLY A 73 -6.31 -6.34 -10.83
CA GLY A 73 -7.50 -5.97 -11.59
C GLY A 73 -7.84 -4.48 -11.46
N LYS A 74 -9.11 -4.14 -11.61
CA LYS A 74 -9.58 -2.73 -11.58
C LYS A 74 -10.34 -2.41 -10.29
N ILE A 75 -9.99 -1.30 -9.66
CA ILE A 75 -10.73 -0.73 -8.53
C ILE A 75 -12.06 -0.15 -9.02
N GLU A 76 -13.17 -0.69 -8.52
CA GLU A 76 -14.52 -0.14 -8.69
C GLU A 76 -15.05 0.37 -7.34
N VAL A 77 -15.41 1.66 -7.29
CA VAL A 77 -15.93 2.29 -6.06
C VAL A 77 -17.37 1.89 -5.85
N ILE A 78 -17.66 1.31 -4.69
CA ILE A 78 -18.99 0.91 -4.26
C ILE A 78 -19.68 2.07 -3.54
N LYS A 79 -18.98 2.69 -2.59
CA LYS A 79 -19.54 3.74 -1.73
C LYS A 79 -18.45 4.63 -1.16
N ILE A 80 -18.76 5.91 -0.97
CA ILE A 80 -17.93 6.85 -0.21
C ILE A 80 -18.74 7.37 0.98
N GLU A 81 -18.18 7.30 2.18
CA GLU A 81 -18.78 7.81 3.40
C GLU A 81 -17.91 8.92 4.02
N ASN A 82 -18.55 9.99 4.49
CA ASN A 82 -17.92 10.99 5.34
C ASN A 82 -18.01 10.51 6.81
N ARG A 83 -16.86 10.38 7.49
CA ARG A 83 -16.72 9.90 8.88
C ARG A 83 -16.17 11.00 9.80
N GLY A 84 -16.22 12.26 9.36
CA GLY A 84 -15.73 13.43 10.09
C GLY A 84 -14.91 14.36 9.18
N LYS A 85 -14.56 15.54 9.70
CA LYS A 85 -13.89 16.62 8.96
C LYS A 85 -12.71 16.13 8.09
N ASP A 86 -11.86 15.27 8.66
CA ASP A 86 -10.64 14.77 8.01
C ASP A 86 -10.65 13.25 7.78
N LYS A 87 -11.82 12.61 7.88
CA LYS A 87 -11.97 11.15 7.78
C LYS A 87 -12.97 10.80 6.70
N LYS A 88 -12.50 10.28 5.57
CA LYS A 88 -13.34 9.70 4.52
C LYS A 88 -13.08 8.20 4.45
N ARG A 89 -14.13 7.42 4.19
CA ARG A 89 -14.04 5.98 3.96
C ARG A 89 -14.51 5.67 2.54
N ILE A 90 -13.70 4.90 1.82
CA ILE A 90 -14.06 4.38 0.50
C ILE A 90 -14.26 2.88 0.64
N TYR A 91 -15.39 2.38 0.16
CA TYR A 91 -15.63 0.97 -0.06
C TYR A 91 -15.46 0.69 -1.55
N TYR A 92 -14.68 -0.33 -1.89
CA TYR A 92 -14.38 -0.70 -3.27
C TYR A 92 -14.32 -2.22 -3.41
N LYS A 93 -14.38 -2.69 -4.65
CA LYS A 93 -14.05 -4.06 -5.04
C LYS A 93 -12.99 -4.04 -6.14
N LEU A 94 -12.40 -5.20 -6.38
CA LEU A 94 -11.50 -5.46 -7.50
C LEU A 94 -12.24 -6.36 -8.49
N ASN A 95 -12.15 -6.03 -9.77
CA ASN A 95 -12.69 -6.81 -10.89
C ASN A 95 -11.56 -7.38 -11.74
#